data_AF-A0A3B1DAU1-F1
#
_entry.id   AF-A0A3B1DAU1-F1
#
_cell.length_a   1.000
_cell.length_b   1.000
_cell.length_c   1.000
_cell.angle_alpha   90.00
_cell.angle_beta   90.00
_cell.angle_gamma   90.00
#
_symmetry.space_group_name_H-M   'P 1'
#
loop_
_entity.id
_entity.type
_entity.pdbx_description
1 polymer ?
#
loop_
_entity_poly.entity_id
_entity_poly.type
_entity_poly.pdbx_seq_one_letter_code
_entity_poly.pdbx_strand_id
1 'polypeptide(L)'
;RGIWDGDLLPEVIIGNGETFSGTTLNLNLMQLGESESGQSWLSRTLELRDQYGPFKLAYLEAMVRVSDWLGSKKGDDQNDK
;
A
#
# COMPACT_ATOMS: atom_id res chain seq x y z
N ARG A 1 1.07 -2.05 29.21
CA ARG A 1 2.38 -1.80 28.55
C ARG A 1 2.22 -2.24 27.11
N GLY A 2 2.46 -1.35 26.16
CA GLY A 2 2.24 -1.55 24.73
C GLY A 2 2.95 -0.44 23.97
N ILE A 3 2.81 -0.47 22.65
CA ILE A 3 3.32 0.56 21.74
C ILE A 3 2.30 1.69 21.68
N TRP A 4 2.76 2.93 21.79
CA TRP A 4 1.92 4.13 21.81
C TRP A 4 2.20 5.03 20.61
N ASP A 5 1.18 5.82 20.24
CA ASP A 5 1.35 6.87 19.25
C ASP A 5 2.37 7.91 19.76
N GLY A 6 3.28 8.34 18.87
CA GLY A 6 4.38 9.22 19.21
C GLY A 6 5.62 8.52 19.80
N ASP A 7 5.63 7.20 19.95
CA ASP A 7 6.81 6.47 20.41
C ASP A 7 7.99 6.66 19.45
N LEU A 8 9.18 6.94 20.00
CA LEU A 8 10.41 7.04 19.20
C LEU A 8 10.95 5.65 18.89
N LEU A 9 10.99 5.30 17.62
CA LEU A 9 11.64 4.10 17.12
C LEU A 9 13.14 4.37 16.93
N PRO A 10 14.01 3.47 17.42
CA PRO A 10 15.45 3.61 17.25
C PRO A 10 15.87 3.41 15.80
N GLU A 11 17.09 3.83 15.47
CA GLU A 11 17.73 3.48 14.21
C GLU A 11 17.93 1.96 14.09
N VAL A 12 17.71 1.40 12.90
CA VAL A 12 17.85 -0.02 12.62
C VAL A 12 18.68 -0.23 11.36
N ILE A 13 19.63 -1.17 11.41
CA ILE A 13 20.38 -1.61 10.24
C ILE A 13 19.49 -2.59 9.45
N ILE A 14 19.13 -2.21 8.23
CA ILE A 14 18.46 -3.10 7.29
C ILE A 14 19.60 -3.75 6.47
N GLY A 15 19.53 -5.06 6.21
CA GLY A 15 20.64 -5.80 5.59
C GLY A 15 21.24 -5.13 4.33
N ASN A 16 22.45 -5.55 3.92
CA ASN A 16 23.23 -4.94 2.83
C ASN A 16 23.83 -3.56 3.16
N GLY A 17 23.96 -3.22 4.45
CA GLY A 17 24.63 -1.99 4.90
C GLY A 17 23.74 -0.74 4.87
N GLU A 18 22.44 -0.90 4.59
CA GLU A 18 21.48 0.19 4.66
C GLU A 18 21.08 0.47 6.12
N THR A 19 20.83 1.73 6.44
CA THR A 19 20.35 2.12 7.77
C THR A 19 19.04 2.85 7.64
N PHE A 20 18.09 2.48 8.48
CA PHE A 20 16.82 3.17 8.64
C PHE A 20 16.92 4.05 9.87
N SER A 21 16.94 5.37 9.65
CA SER A 21 17.02 6.34 10.71
C SER A 21 15.87 6.20 11.70
N GLY A 22 16.15 6.48 12.97
CA GLY A 22 15.12 6.53 13.99
C GLY A 22 14.00 7.49 13.61
N THR A 23 12.76 7.10 13.89
CA THR A 23 11.57 7.86 13.48
C THR A 23 10.52 7.88 14.58
N THR A 24 9.60 8.83 14.52
CA THR A 24 8.45 8.89 15.43
C THR A 24 7.34 8.03 14.88
N LEU A 25 6.83 7.11 15.70
CA LEU A 25 5.74 6.24 15.33
C LEU A 25 4.44 7.05 15.23
N ASN A 26 3.83 7.01 14.05
CA ASN A 26 2.49 7.55 13.83
C ASN A 26 1.51 6.38 13.65
N LEU A 27 0.53 6.29 14.54
CA LEU A 27 -0.50 5.25 14.54
C LEU A 27 -1.84 5.73 13.97
N ASN A 28 -1.88 6.87 13.27
CA ASN A 28 -3.12 7.37 12.66
C ASN A 28 -3.72 6.37 11.66
N LEU A 29 -2.90 5.53 11.01
CA LEU A 29 -3.39 4.44 10.15
C LEU A 29 -4.34 3.48 10.89
N MET A 30 -4.17 3.29 12.20
CA MET A 30 -5.03 2.43 13.02
C MET A 30 -6.42 3.03 13.23
N GLN A 31 -6.62 4.32 12.97
CA GLN A 31 -7.90 5.03 13.08
C GLN A 31 -8.70 4.90 11.78
N LEU A 32 -9.10 3.67 11.46
CA LEU A 32 -9.92 3.33 10.27
C LEU A 32 -9.26 3.72 8.93
N GLY A 33 -7.94 3.93 8.91
CA GLY A 33 -7.15 4.18 7.71
C GLY A 33 -7.27 5.59 7.14
N GLU A 34 -7.95 6.52 7.80
CA GLU A 34 -7.91 7.94 7.45
C GLU A 34 -6.78 8.64 8.21
N SER A 35 -5.91 9.36 7.49
CA SER A 35 -4.80 10.08 8.10
C SER A 35 -4.35 11.24 7.23
N GLU A 36 -3.39 12.05 7.72
CA GLU A 36 -2.72 13.07 6.90
C GLU A 36 -2.07 12.48 5.63
N SER A 37 -1.72 11.19 5.66
CA SER A 37 -1.19 10.43 4.51
C SER A 37 -2.26 10.07 3.47
N GLY A 38 -3.52 10.41 3.71
CA GLY A 38 -4.63 10.29 2.78
C GLY A 38 -5.78 9.41 3.27
N GLN A 39 -6.74 9.21 2.37
CA GLN A 39 -7.96 8.45 2.61
C GLN A 39 -7.71 6.96 2.88
N SER A 40 -8.65 6.33 3.59
CA SER A 40 -8.66 4.88 3.77
C SER A 40 -8.89 4.14 2.45
N TRP A 41 -8.49 2.87 2.40
CA TRP A 41 -8.80 1.98 1.28
C TRP A 41 -10.31 1.85 1.04
N LEU A 42 -11.09 1.81 2.12
CA LEU A 42 -12.54 1.73 2.03
C LEU A 42 -13.10 3.00 1.38
N SER A 43 -12.71 4.18 1.85
CA SER A 43 -13.16 5.48 1.33
C SER A 43 -12.85 5.59 -0.17
N ARG A 44 -11.62 5.27 -0.58
CA ARG A 44 -11.22 5.24 -2.01
C ARG A 44 -12.05 4.26 -2.84
N THR A 45 -12.33 3.07 -2.32
CA THR A 45 -13.09 2.04 -3.05
C THR A 45 -14.56 2.41 -3.19
N LEU A 46 -15.16 3.02 -2.16
CA LEU A 46 -16.53 3.52 -2.22
C LEU A 46 -16.69 4.64 -3.24
N GLU A 47 -15.75 5.59 -3.29
CA GLU A 47 -15.75 6.66 -4.30
C GLU A 47 -15.68 6.11 -5.73
N LEU A 48 -14.80 5.13 -5.99
CA LEU A 48 -14.72 4.47 -7.30
C LEU A 48 -16.03 3.75 -7.66
N ARG A 49 -16.64 3.05 -6.70
CA ARG A 49 -17.95 2.40 -6.91
C ARG A 49 -19.03 3.43 -7.24
N ASP A 50 -19.08 4.54 -6.52
CA ASP A 50 -20.10 5.56 -6.71
C ASP A 50 -19.92 6.29 -8.05
N GLN A 51 -18.67 6.48 -8.48
CA GLN A 51 -18.35 7.10 -9.77
C GLN A 51 -18.68 6.21 -10.97
N TYR A 52 -18.34 4.92 -10.91
CA TYR A 52 -18.41 4.04 -12.09
C TYR A 52 -19.55 3.02 -12.05
N GLY A 53 -20.12 2.76 -10.87
CA GLY A 53 -21.02 1.64 -10.64
C GLY A 53 -20.31 0.28 -10.72
N PRO A 54 -20.98 -0.79 -10.27
CA PRO A 54 -20.35 -2.10 -10.10
C PRO A 54 -19.85 -2.72 -11.42
N PHE A 55 -20.59 -2.59 -12.51
CA PHE A 55 -20.25 -3.28 -13.78
C PHE A 55 -19.06 -2.65 -14.51
N LYS A 56 -19.04 -1.31 -14.64
CA LYS A 56 -17.91 -0.62 -15.28
C LYS A 56 -16.66 -0.74 -14.44
N LEU A 57 -16.78 -0.64 -13.11
CA LEU A 57 -15.65 -0.84 -12.20
C LEU A 57 -15.07 -2.25 -12.32
N ALA A 58 -15.91 -3.29 -12.37
CA ALA A 58 -15.45 -4.66 -12.57
C ALA A 58 -14.73 -4.86 -13.91
N TYR A 59 -15.20 -4.23 -14.99
CA TYR A 59 -14.51 -4.28 -16.28
C TYR A 59 -13.11 -3.65 -16.21
N LEU A 60 -12.97 -2.47 -15.59
CA LEU A 60 -11.68 -1.79 -15.43
C LEU A 60 -10.72 -2.59 -14.54
N GLU A 61 -11.23 -3.17 -13.46
CA GLU A 61 -10.47 -4.04 -12.56
C GLU A 61 -9.95 -5.29 -13.29
N ALA A 62 -10.78 -5.91 -14.13
CA ALA A 62 -10.36 -7.04 -14.97
C ALA A 62 -9.24 -6.64 -15.94
N MET A 63 -9.30 -5.46 -16.56
CA MET A 63 -8.23 -4.97 -17.42
C MET A 63 -6.91 -4.83 -16.66
N VAL A 64 -6.93 -4.15 -15.50
CA VAL A 64 -5.73 -3.95 -14.68
C VAL A 64 -5.15 -5.29 -14.21
N ARG A 65 -5.99 -6.23 -13.77
CA ARG A 65 -5.57 -7.57 -13.35
C ARG A 65 -4.85 -8.33 -14.46
N VAL A 66 -5.39 -8.31 -15.69
CA VAL A 66 -4.73 -8.96 -16.84
C VAL A 66 -3.39 -8.28 -17.15
N SER A 67 -3.32 -6.95 -17.09
CA SER A 67 -2.06 -6.23 -17.29
C SER A 67 -0.99 -6.57 -16.25
N ASP A 68 -1.37 -6.68 -14.98
CA ASP A 68 -0.46 -7.04 -13.89
C ASP A 68 0.13 -8.45 -14.06
N TRP A 69 -0.70 -9.43 -14.43
CA TRP A 69 -0.24 -10.79 -14.72
C TRP A 69 0.74 -10.84 -15.89
N LEU A 70 0.44 -10.10 -16.97
CA LEU A 70 1.32 -10.02 -18.13
C LEU A 70 2.64 -9.32 -17.79
N GLY A 71 2.60 -8.30 -16.94
CA GLY A 71 3.79 -7.60 -16.43
C GLY A 71 4.69 -8.51 -15.61
N SER A 72 4.12 -9.20 -14.63
CA SER A 72 4.84 -10.12 -13.74
C SER A 72 5.50 -11.26 -14.51
N LYS A 73 4.78 -11.91 -15.44
CA LYS A 73 5.34 -12.97 -16.29
C LYS A 73 6.59 -12.51 -17.07
N LYS A 74 6.55 -11.29 -17.63
CA LYS A 74 7.70 -10.74 -18.35
C LYS A 74 8.89 -10.43 -17.42
N GLY A 75 8.63 -10.05 -16.18
CA GLY A 75 9.67 -9.81 -15.17
C GLY A 75 10.41 -11.11 -14.80
N ASP A 76 9.67 -12.21 -14.62
CA ASP A 76 10.25 -13.53 -14.34
C ASP A 76 11.10 -14.03 -15.52
N ASP A 77 10.60 -13.92 -16.77
CA ASP A 77 11.33 -14.33 -17.98
C ASP A 77 12.64 -13.51 -18.22
N GLN A 78 12.78 -12.34 -17.60
CA GLN A 78 14.00 -11.51 -17.68
C GLN A 78 15.02 -11.82 -16.59
N ASN A 79 14.59 -12.38 -15.45
CA ASN A 79 15.47 -12.71 -14.32
C ASN A 79 16.14 -14.09 -14.48
N ASP A 80 15.59 -14.95 -15.36
CA ASP A 80 16.11 -16.27 -15.73
C ASP A 80 17.09 -16.25 -16.93
N LYS A 81 17.47 -15.06 -17.44
CA LYS A 81 18.48 -14.88 -18.50
C LYS A 81 19.72 -14.18 -17.98
#